data_AF-A0A8S1AFQ2-F1
#
_entry.id   AF-A0A8S1AFQ2-F1
#
_cell.length_a   1.000
_cell.length_b   1.000
_cell.length_c   1.000
_cell.angle_alpha   90.00
_cell.angle_beta   90.00
_cell.angle_gamma   90.00
#
_symmetry.space_group_name_H-M   'P 1'
#
loop_
_entity.id
_entity.type
_entity.pdbx_description
1 polymer ?
#
loop_
_entity_poly.entity_id
_entity_poly.type
_entity_poly.pdbx_seq_one_letter_code
_entity_poly.pdbx_strand_id
1 'polypeptide(L)'
;MQVLISLLLAWALCEVRAVIRTPLEAFRPSAELHLRRPDKLSFLPHKRISTPQKGDLKILYQTGGSEEDLPDCRPRQVCSKVDLYDTTQPWIERKCRCLGHRPCSSDLNADDNHTLADKTTLYKTCEPVKRLPKCRYFKDAAWIIYSFPDSNATQQIVNCHCPKYSVTYLLKKLPYTTPSGEQGNQYQFACSPQSRLRCSRKEPCKLFSARRRHEQIDEVNANTICQCPRGHTCPKHHTETGVLAGITYASEDIRTYHGYCMPEPPPDAYRFVGDKD
;
A
#
# COMPACT_ATOMS: atom_id res chain seq x y z
N MET A 1 8.48 -59.92 7.17
CA MET A 1 9.15 -58.68 7.63
C MET A 1 9.51 -57.82 6.42
N GLN A 2 8.53 -57.15 5.79
CA GLN A 2 8.77 -56.34 4.59
C GLN A 2 7.72 -55.23 4.39
N VAL A 3 6.99 -54.88 5.45
CA VAL A 3 5.90 -53.87 5.42
C VAL A 3 6.19 -52.70 6.38
N LEU A 4 7.22 -52.80 7.21
CA LEU A 4 7.60 -51.75 8.18
C LEU A 4 8.63 -50.74 7.64
N ILE A 5 9.26 -51.00 6.49
CA ILE A 5 10.33 -50.13 5.95
C ILE A 5 9.74 -49.01 5.07
N SER A 6 8.53 -49.16 4.54
CA SER A 6 7.90 -48.15 3.69
C SER A 6 7.27 -46.98 4.46
N LEU A 7 7.07 -47.12 5.77
CA LEU A 7 6.46 -46.09 6.63
C LEU A 7 7.47 -45.08 7.20
N LEU A 8 8.77 -45.40 7.20
CA LEU A 8 9.81 -44.50 7.72
C LEU A 8 10.37 -43.53 6.67
N LEU A 9 10.16 -43.79 5.38
CA LEU A 9 10.56 -42.86 4.30
C LEU A 9 9.53 -41.76 4.02
N ALA A 10 8.28 -41.92 4.46
CA ALA A 10 7.23 -40.90 4.29
C ALA A 10 7.32 -39.75 5.31
N TRP A 11 8.12 -39.90 6.37
CA TRP A 11 8.29 -38.89 7.42
C TRP A 11 9.38 -37.85 7.13
N ALA A 12 10.15 -38.00 6.05
CA ALA A 12 11.32 -37.16 5.77
C ALA A 12 11.11 -36.07 4.69
N LEU A 13 9.91 -35.89 4.12
CA LEU A 13 9.71 -34.97 2.97
C LEU A 13 8.57 -33.94 3.11
N CYS A 14 7.96 -33.76 4.27
CA CYS A 14 6.91 -32.74 4.47
C CYS A 14 7.36 -31.62 5.42
N GLU A 15 8.47 -30.95 5.08
CA GLU A 15 8.89 -29.69 5.69
C GLU A 15 9.12 -28.64 4.60
N VAL A 16 8.04 -28.20 3.95
CA VAL A 16 7.98 -26.85 3.35
C VAL A 16 6.55 -26.32 3.52
N ARG A 17 6.22 -25.83 4.71
CA ARG A 17 5.11 -24.90 4.85
C ARG A 17 5.54 -23.57 4.23
N ALA A 18 5.12 -23.33 2.99
CA ALA A 18 5.19 -22.01 2.39
C ALA A 18 4.26 -21.06 3.17
N VAL A 19 4.87 -20.29 4.07
CA VAL A 19 4.20 -19.29 4.89
C VAL A 19 4.11 -18.02 4.06
N ILE A 20 2.97 -17.77 3.43
CA ILE A 20 2.69 -16.48 2.78
C ILE A 20 2.31 -15.50 3.89
N ARG A 21 3.24 -14.62 4.26
CA ARG A 21 3.03 -13.53 5.20
C ARG A 21 3.07 -12.20 4.46
N THR A 22 2.10 -11.36 4.79
CA THR A 22 1.98 -9.98 4.32
C THR A 22 2.79 -9.04 5.23
N PRO A 23 3.32 -7.90 4.73
CA PRO A 23 4.28 -7.00 5.42
C PRO A 23 3.82 -6.29 6.71
N LEU A 24 2.67 -6.65 7.29
CA LEU A 24 1.95 -5.81 8.24
C LEU A 24 2.35 -5.98 9.72
N GLU A 25 3.32 -6.85 10.04
CA GLU A 25 3.76 -7.09 11.41
C GLU A 25 4.88 -6.16 11.89
N ALA A 26 5.39 -5.25 11.05
CA ALA A 26 6.57 -4.44 11.40
C ALA A 26 6.31 -3.25 12.35
N PHE A 27 5.06 -2.85 12.65
CA PHE A 27 4.83 -1.65 13.46
C PHE A 27 3.64 -1.78 14.42
N ARG A 28 3.93 -2.14 15.67
CA ARG A 28 3.08 -1.82 16.84
C ARG A 28 3.73 -0.66 17.61
N PRO A 29 3.18 0.57 17.57
CA PRO A 29 3.48 1.57 18.58
C PRO A 29 2.59 1.33 19.79
N SER A 30 3.21 1.06 20.94
CA SER A 30 2.57 1.11 22.25
C SER A 30 2.82 2.50 22.84
N ALA A 31 1.77 3.31 23.01
CA ALA A 31 1.61 4.33 24.06
C ALA A 31 0.40 5.24 23.76
N GLU A 32 -0.41 5.42 24.78
CA GLU A 32 -1.61 6.25 24.84
C GLU A 32 -1.20 7.73 24.95
N LEU A 33 -1.57 8.57 23.98
CA LEU A 33 -1.27 10.01 24.01
C LEU A 33 -2.57 10.81 23.88
N HIS A 34 -2.84 11.60 24.93
CA HIS A 34 -3.97 12.51 25.03
C HIS A 34 -3.91 13.60 23.94
N LEU A 35 -4.94 13.64 23.08
CA LEU A 35 -5.12 14.66 22.05
C LEU A 35 -5.66 15.98 22.65
N ARG A 36 -4.92 17.09 22.46
CA ARG A 36 -5.48 18.45 22.49
C ARG A 36 -5.63 18.99 21.07
N ARG A 37 -6.80 19.56 20.79
CA ARG A 37 -7.23 20.14 19.51
C ARG A 37 -6.82 21.62 19.43
N PRO A 38 -6.12 22.05 18.36
CA PRO A 38 -6.18 23.43 17.92
C PRO A 38 -6.84 23.53 16.54
N ASP A 39 -7.85 24.37 16.46
CA ASP A 39 -8.59 24.69 15.24
C ASP A 39 -7.82 25.65 14.32
N LYS A 40 -8.13 25.52 13.02
CA LYS A 40 -7.77 26.36 11.86
C LYS A 40 -6.37 26.16 11.28
N LEU A 41 -6.33 25.67 10.03
CA LEU A 41 -5.16 25.73 9.15
C LEU A 41 -5.56 26.12 7.72
N SER A 42 -4.78 27.06 7.21
CA SER A 42 -4.86 27.74 5.92
C SER A 42 -4.47 26.83 4.77
N PHE A 43 -5.13 27.01 3.62
CA PHE A 43 -4.85 26.31 2.37
C PHE A 43 -3.56 26.84 1.71
N LEU A 44 -2.67 25.94 1.29
CA LEU A 44 -1.59 26.23 0.35
C LEU A 44 -1.84 25.50 -0.98
N PRO A 45 -1.49 26.11 -2.13
CA PRO A 45 -1.93 25.65 -3.44
C PRO A 45 -1.14 24.43 -3.95
N HIS A 46 -1.85 23.50 -4.58
CA HIS A 46 -1.28 22.38 -5.33
C HIS A 46 -0.52 22.88 -6.57
N LYS A 47 0.79 22.65 -6.59
CA LYS A 47 1.61 22.75 -7.80
C LYS A 47 1.25 21.55 -8.71
N ARG A 48 0.62 21.80 -9.85
CA ARG A 48 0.32 20.77 -10.87
C ARG A 48 1.64 20.26 -11.47
N ILE A 49 1.93 18.98 -11.29
CA ILE A 49 3.01 18.28 -11.99
C ILE A 49 2.35 17.49 -13.13
N SER A 50 2.96 17.55 -14.32
CA SER A 50 2.48 16.90 -15.54
C SER A 50 2.39 15.39 -15.37
N THR A 51 1.24 14.83 -15.72
CA THR A 51 0.96 13.39 -15.73
C THR A 51 1.80 12.69 -16.82
N PRO A 52 2.42 11.53 -16.54
CA PRO A 52 3.09 10.73 -17.56
C PRO A 52 2.11 10.29 -18.65
N GLN A 53 2.55 10.27 -19.92
CA GLN A 53 1.73 9.76 -21.02
C GLN A 53 1.52 8.24 -20.90
N LYS A 54 0.34 7.78 -21.33
CA LYS A 54 -0.22 6.43 -21.21
C LYS A 54 0.63 5.27 -21.82
N GLY A 55 1.72 5.58 -22.53
CA GLY A 55 2.52 4.61 -23.30
C GLY A 55 3.52 3.77 -22.52
N ASP A 56 4.06 4.27 -21.39
CA ASP A 56 5.10 3.59 -20.59
C ASP A 56 4.58 2.99 -19.27
N LEU A 57 3.25 2.90 -19.12
CA LEU A 57 2.64 2.45 -17.87
C LEU A 57 2.76 0.93 -17.74
N LYS A 58 3.56 0.46 -16.76
CA LYS A 58 3.73 -0.96 -16.50
C LYS A 58 2.47 -1.55 -15.87
N ILE A 59 1.93 -2.59 -16.49
CA ILE A 59 0.75 -3.32 -16.02
C ILE A 59 1.21 -4.70 -15.56
N LEU A 60 0.91 -5.01 -14.31
CA LEU A 60 1.15 -6.30 -13.65
C LEU A 60 -0.18 -7.00 -13.40
N TYR A 61 -0.14 -8.32 -13.32
CA TYR A 61 -1.29 -9.16 -13.03
C TYR A 61 -1.06 -9.86 -11.70
N GLN A 62 -2.08 -9.92 -10.85
CA GLN A 62 -1.95 -10.64 -9.57
C GLN A 62 -1.74 -12.14 -9.78
N THR A 63 -2.38 -12.70 -10.79
CA THR A 63 -2.32 -14.11 -11.16
C THR A 63 -2.17 -14.19 -12.68
N GLY A 64 -1.26 -15.04 -13.16
CA GLY A 64 -0.97 -15.18 -14.59
C GLY A 64 -0.21 -13.99 -15.17
N GLY A 65 -0.33 -13.80 -16.49
CA GLY A 65 0.36 -12.75 -17.25
C GLY A 65 -0.55 -11.92 -18.16
N SER A 66 -1.86 -12.17 -18.13
CA SER A 66 -2.84 -11.60 -19.05
C SER A 66 -4.19 -11.32 -18.36
N GLU A 67 -5.09 -10.61 -19.04
CA GLU A 67 -6.44 -10.33 -18.51
C GLU A 67 -7.29 -11.60 -18.43
N GLU A 68 -7.06 -12.56 -19.33
CA GLU A 68 -7.78 -13.83 -19.42
C GLU A 68 -7.52 -14.71 -18.20
N ASP A 69 -6.33 -14.61 -17.61
CA ASP A 69 -5.93 -15.34 -16.40
C ASP A 69 -6.63 -14.83 -15.14
N LEU A 70 -7.22 -13.63 -15.19
CA LEU A 70 -7.85 -13.02 -14.04
C LEU A 70 -9.29 -13.54 -13.83
N PRO A 71 -9.70 -13.76 -12.57
CA PRO A 71 -11.06 -14.15 -12.25
C PRO A 71 -12.03 -12.98 -12.46
N ASP A 72 -13.33 -13.27 -12.52
CA ASP A 72 -14.36 -12.24 -12.52
C ASP A 72 -14.48 -11.57 -11.13
N CYS A 73 -14.65 -10.26 -11.12
CA CYS A 73 -14.78 -9.48 -9.89
C CYS A 73 -16.09 -9.79 -9.15
N ARG A 74 -16.00 -9.92 -7.81
CA ARG A 74 -17.17 -9.89 -6.93
C ARG A 74 -17.74 -8.46 -6.80
N PRO A 75 -18.99 -8.31 -6.35
CA PRO A 75 -19.56 -6.99 -6.06
C PRO A 75 -18.69 -6.19 -5.10
N ARG A 76 -18.46 -4.91 -5.41
CA ARG A 76 -17.58 -3.99 -4.66
C ARG A 76 -16.13 -4.45 -4.48
N GLN A 77 -15.66 -5.40 -5.29
CA GLN A 77 -14.25 -5.79 -5.31
C GLN A 77 -13.40 -4.71 -5.99
N VAL A 78 -12.19 -4.52 -5.47
CA VAL A 78 -11.15 -3.74 -6.15
C VAL A 78 -10.67 -4.53 -7.37
N CYS A 79 -10.87 -3.96 -8.56
CA CYS A 79 -10.47 -4.57 -9.83
C CYS A 79 -9.04 -4.23 -10.23
N SER A 80 -8.50 -3.10 -9.78
CA SER A 80 -7.10 -2.73 -10.02
C SER A 80 -6.55 -1.86 -8.90
N LYS A 81 -5.24 -1.99 -8.66
CA LYS A 81 -4.45 -1.13 -7.77
C LYS A 81 -3.52 -0.29 -8.65
N VAL A 82 -3.57 1.03 -8.52
CA VAL A 82 -2.62 1.94 -9.18
C VAL A 82 -1.68 2.48 -8.12
N ASP A 83 -0.40 2.25 -8.28
CA ASP A 83 0.62 2.77 -7.36
C ASP A 83 1.26 4.04 -7.96
N LEU A 84 1.26 5.10 -7.16
CA LEU A 84 1.79 6.42 -7.50
C LEU A 84 2.93 6.83 -6.55
N TYR A 85 3.55 5.87 -5.86
CA TYR A 85 4.65 6.13 -4.95
C TYR A 85 5.84 6.81 -5.67
N ASP A 86 6.26 6.24 -6.80
CA ASP A 86 7.17 6.89 -7.74
C ASP A 86 6.36 7.53 -8.86
N THR A 87 6.30 8.86 -8.87
CA THR A 87 5.55 9.61 -9.89
C THR A 87 6.16 9.51 -11.29
N THR A 88 7.44 9.15 -11.38
CA THR A 88 8.15 8.98 -12.66
C THR A 88 7.86 7.62 -13.29
N GLN A 89 7.57 6.61 -12.47
CA GLN A 89 7.25 5.25 -12.92
C GLN A 89 6.01 4.71 -12.18
N PRO A 90 4.81 5.27 -12.42
CA PRO A 90 3.57 4.69 -11.92
C PRO A 90 3.34 3.30 -12.54
N TRP A 91 2.60 2.45 -11.85
CA TRP A 91 2.27 1.12 -12.35
C TRP A 91 0.89 0.66 -11.87
N ILE A 92 0.31 -0.30 -12.60
CA ILE A 92 -1.01 -0.85 -12.32
C ILE A 92 -0.89 -2.33 -12.00
N GLU A 93 -1.57 -2.79 -10.96
CA GLU A 93 -1.80 -4.19 -10.68
C GLU A 93 -3.26 -4.56 -10.97
N ARG A 94 -3.50 -5.43 -11.94
CA ARG A 94 -4.82 -5.97 -12.27
C ARG A 94 -5.16 -7.14 -11.34
N LYS A 95 -6.39 -7.14 -10.81
CA LYS A 95 -6.85 -8.08 -9.78
C LYS A 95 -7.96 -9.02 -10.28
N CYS A 96 -8.90 -8.49 -11.06
CA CYS A 96 -10.04 -9.24 -11.59
C CYS A 96 -10.68 -8.50 -12.78
N ARG A 97 -11.45 -9.22 -13.59
CA ARG A 97 -12.23 -8.67 -14.72
C ARG A 97 -13.63 -8.23 -14.27
N CYS A 98 -14.03 -7.02 -14.62
CA CYS A 98 -15.38 -6.54 -14.30
C CYS A 98 -16.44 -7.26 -15.14
N LEU A 99 -17.59 -7.55 -14.53
CA LEU A 99 -18.71 -8.19 -15.20
C LEU A 99 -19.24 -7.36 -16.39
N GLY A 100 -19.67 -8.04 -17.46
CA GLY A 100 -20.20 -7.41 -18.66
C GLY A 100 -19.14 -6.80 -19.59
N HIS A 101 -17.90 -7.30 -19.54
CA HIS A 101 -16.77 -6.88 -20.38
C HIS A 101 -16.44 -5.38 -20.33
N ARG A 102 -16.86 -4.67 -19.28
CA ARG A 102 -16.41 -3.28 -19.07
C ARG A 102 -14.97 -3.32 -18.56
N PRO A 103 -14.01 -2.62 -19.18
CA PRO A 103 -12.65 -2.59 -18.67
C PRO A 103 -12.61 -1.88 -17.30
N CYS A 104 -11.84 -2.43 -16.36
CA CYS A 104 -11.55 -1.73 -15.11
C CYS A 104 -10.79 -0.42 -15.41
N SER A 105 -11.13 0.66 -14.70
CA SER A 105 -10.48 1.96 -14.88
C SER A 105 -8.96 1.84 -14.71
N SER A 106 -8.21 2.45 -15.61
CA SER A 106 -6.74 2.53 -15.60
C SER A 106 -6.24 3.97 -15.45
N ASP A 107 -7.13 4.89 -15.07
CA ASP A 107 -6.76 6.30 -14.93
C ASP A 107 -5.83 6.51 -13.74
N LEU A 108 -4.78 7.32 -13.92
CA LEU A 108 -3.85 7.68 -12.85
C LEU A 108 -4.43 8.74 -11.88
N ASN A 109 -5.63 9.25 -12.16
CA ASN A 109 -6.33 10.23 -11.35
C ASN A 109 -7.50 9.60 -10.59
N ALA A 110 -7.98 10.28 -9.56
CA ALA A 110 -9.11 9.83 -8.74
C ALA A 110 -10.48 10.36 -9.19
N ASP A 111 -10.55 11.15 -10.28
CA ASP A 111 -11.74 11.89 -10.69
C ASP A 111 -12.75 11.07 -11.52
N ASP A 112 -12.51 9.77 -11.70
CA ASP A 112 -13.28 8.85 -12.56
C ASP A 112 -14.54 8.25 -11.89
N ASN A 113 -14.85 8.65 -10.65
CA ASN A 113 -15.96 8.13 -9.84
C ASN A 113 -15.88 6.61 -9.53
N HIS A 114 -14.76 5.97 -9.83
CA HIS A 114 -14.49 4.56 -9.61
C HIS A 114 -13.22 4.33 -8.77
N THR A 115 -12.75 5.40 -8.10
CA THR A 115 -11.47 5.40 -7.37
C THR A 115 -11.64 5.69 -5.90
N LEU A 116 -10.93 4.93 -5.07
CA LEU A 116 -10.68 5.20 -3.67
C LEU A 116 -9.19 5.45 -3.49
N ALA A 117 -8.82 6.63 -3.00
CA ALA A 117 -7.42 6.97 -2.74
C ALA A 117 -7.07 6.70 -1.26
N ASP A 118 -5.94 6.05 -1.02
CA ASP A 118 -5.32 5.94 0.30
C ASP A 118 -3.80 6.03 0.15
N LYS A 119 -3.19 6.95 0.89
CA LYS A 119 -1.75 7.28 0.79
C LYS A 119 -1.33 7.56 -0.67
N THR A 120 -0.44 6.75 -1.22
CA THR A 120 0.11 6.84 -2.59
C THR A 120 -0.57 5.87 -3.56
N THR A 121 -1.64 5.20 -3.14
CA THR A 121 -2.28 4.14 -3.91
C THR A 121 -3.71 4.53 -4.25
N LEU A 122 -4.12 4.24 -5.49
CA LEU A 122 -5.50 4.33 -5.94
C LEU A 122 -6.08 2.93 -6.12
N TYR A 123 -7.19 2.65 -5.44
CA TYR A 123 -7.95 1.43 -5.57
C TYR A 123 -9.13 1.66 -6.51
N LYS A 124 -9.17 0.93 -7.62
CA LYS A 124 -10.18 1.03 -8.67
C LYS A 124 -11.26 -0.03 -8.47
N THR A 125 -12.53 0.35 -8.61
CA THR A 125 -13.69 -0.55 -8.49
C THR A 125 -14.49 -0.58 -9.80
N CYS A 126 -15.16 -1.70 -10.06
CA CYS A 126 -16.05 -1.82 -11.22
C CYS A 126 -17.33 -0.97 -11.09
N GLU A 127 -17.78 -0.79 -9.84
CA GLU A 127 -18.97 -0.01 -9.51
C GLU A 127 -18.60 1.40 -9.05
N PRO A 128 -19.50 2.40 -9.24
CA PRO A 128 -19.25 3.76 -8.79
C PRO A 128 -19.10 3.87 -7.26
N VAL A 129 -18.03 4.53 -6.80
CA VAL A 129 -17.72 4.66 -5.37
C VAL A 129 -18.71 5.55 -4.61
N LYS A 130 -19.42 6.44 -5.31
CA LYS A 130 -20.48 7.29 -4.73
C LYS A 130 -21.64 6.49 -4.11
N ARG A 131 -21.82 5.22 -4.49
CA ARG A 131 -22.85 4.34 -3.90
C ARG A 131 -22.45 3.80 -2.53
N LEU A 132 -21.16 3.88 -2.18
CA LEU A 132 -20.66 3.38 -0.91
C LEU A 132 -20.98 4.37 0.23
N PRO A 133 -21.45 3.90 1.40
CA PRO A 133 -21.66 4.77 2.56
C PRO A 133 -20.32 5.32 3.08
N LYS A 134 -20.38 6.34 3.93
CA LYS A 134 -19.21 6.85 4.68
C LYS A 134 -18.90 5.95 5.86
N CYS A 135 -17.64 5.58 6.04
CA CYS A 135 -17.20 4.84 7.23
C CYS A 135 -17.17 5.74 8.48
N ARG A 136 -17.57 5.20 9.62
CA ARG A 136 -17.26 5.79 10.94
C ARG A 136 -15.84 5.43 11.33
N TYR A 137 -15.10 6.42 11.82
CA TYR A 137 -13.73 6.22 12.31
C TYR A 137 -13.66 5.11 13.37
N PHE A 138 -12.61 4.32 13.29
CA PHE A 138 -12.24 3.25 14.23
C PHE A 138 -13.23 2.07 14.39
N LYS A 139 -14.46 2.20 13.89
CA LYS A 139 -15.55 1.22 14.08
C LYS A 139 -15.84 0.41 12.83
N ASP A 140 -16.03 1.09 11.71
CA ASP A 140 -16.46 0.43 10.47
C ASP A 140 -15.22 -0.03 9.68
N ALA A 141 -15.29 -1.25 9.15
CA ALA A 141 -14.26 -1.76 8.25
C ALA A 141 -14.48 -1.18 6.84
N ALA A 142 -13.59 -0.29 6.42
CA ALA A 142 -13.58 0.32 5.09
C ALA A 142 -13.49 -0.72 3.98
N TRP A 143 -12.57 -1.65 4.13
CA TRP A 143 -12.45 -2.81 3.25
C TRP A 143 -11.89 -4.01 4.00
N ILE A 144 -12.02 -5.15 3.34
CA ILE A 144 -11.58 -6.45 3.82
C ILE A 144 -10.74 -7.10 2.74
N ILE A 145 -9.55 -7.58 3.11
CA ILE A 145 -8.70 -8.37 2.23
C ILE A 145 -8.78 -9.84 2.66
N TYR A 146 -9.17 -10.69 1.73
CA TYR A 146 -9.10 -12.14 1.85
C TYR A 146 -7.84 -12.62 1.15
N SER A 147 -7.02 -13.40 1.84
CA SER A 147 -5.87 -14.11 1.24
C SER A 147 -6.28 -15.55 0.95
N PHE A 148 -6.17 -15.95 -0.32
CA PHE A 148 -6.46 -17.31 -0.76
C PHE A 148 -5.14 -18.07 -0.94
N PRO A 149 -4.82 -19.03 -0.05
CA PRO A 149 -3.55 -19.76 -0.10
C PRO A 149 -3.45 -20.68 -1.33
N ASP A 150 -4.56 -21.23 -1.80
CA ASP A 150 -4.64 -22.09 -2.99
C ASP A 150 -4.19 -21.41 -4.29
N SER A 151 -4.53 -20.14 -4.47
CA SER A 151 -4.44 -19.41 -5.73
C SER A 151 -3.41 -18.28 -5.71
N ASN A 152 -2.70 -18.10 -4.58
CA ASN A 152 -1.81 -16.96 -4.32
C ASN A 152 -2.48 -15.59 -4.60
N ALA A 153 -3.82 -15.58 -4.59
CA ALA A 153 -4.63 -14.44 -4.96
C ALA A 153 -5.14 -13.74 -3.71
N THR A 154 -5.30 -12.43 -3.83
CA THR A 154 -5.99 -11.62 -2.81
C THR A 154 -7.26 -11.04 -3.38
N GLN A 155 -8.28 -10.95 -2.55
CA GLN A 155 -9.53 -10.28 -2.89
C GLN A 155 -9.79 -9.18 -1.87
N GLN A 156 -9.90 -7.95 -2.37
CA GLN A 156 -10.19 -6.78 -1.55
C GLN A 156 -11.63 -6.33 -1.83
N ILE A 157 -12.51 -6.48 -0.84
CA ILE A 157 -13.91 -6.04 -0.90
C ILE A 157 -14.06 -4.74 -0.14
N VAL A 158 -14.60 -3.72 -0.80
CA VAL A 158 -14.85 -2.42 -0.19
C VAL A 158 -16.28 -2.35 0.37
N ASN A 159 -16.40 -1.93 1.62
CA ASN A 159 -17.69 -1.77 2.29
C ASN A 159 -18.15 -0.30 2.34
N CYS A 160 -17.23 0.62 2.58
CA CYS A 160 -17.53 2.04 2.74
C CYS A 160 -16.32 2.89 2.32
N HIS A 161 -16.55 4.17 2.02
CA HIS A 161 -15.47 5.12 1.73
C HIS A 161 -15.07 5.88 3.00
N CYS A 162 -13.76 6.00 3.22
CA CYS A 162 -13.27 6.74 4.36
C CYS A 162 -13.55 8.26 4.21
N PRO A 163 -13.75 9.00 5.32
CA PRO A 163 -13.87 10.45 5.27
C PRO A 163 -12.62 11.12 4.69
N LYS A 164 -12.73 12.36 4.20
CA LYS A 164 -11.57 13.10 3.67
C LYS A 164 -10.48 13.26 4.75
N TYR A 165 -9.22 13.22 4.33
CA TYR A 165 -8.04 13.33 5.21
C TYR A 165 -7.94 12.22 6.27
N SER A 166 -8.42 11.02 5.93
CA SER A 166 -8.19 9.80 6.70
C SER A 166 -7.03 8.99 6.11
N VAL A 167 -6.51 8.07 6.92
CA VAL A 167 -5.64 6.97 6.49
C VAL A 167 -6.28 5.66 6.89
N THR A 168 -6.10 4.61 6.09
CA THR A 168 -6.52 3.27 6.51
C THR A 168 -5.49 2.58 7.39
N TYR A 169 -5.94 1.75 8.31
CA TYR A 169 -5.08 0.94 9.18
C TYR A 169 -5.69 -0.45 9.39
N LEU A 170 -4.84 -1.45 9.64
CA LEU A 170 -5.28 -2.81 9.95
C LEU A 170 -6.00 -2.82 11.31
N LEU A 171 -7.30 -3.11 11.29
CA LEU A 171 -8.14 -3.20 12.48
C LEU A 171 -8.03 -4.58 13.13
N LYS A 172 -8.21 -5.65 12.35
CA LYS A 172 -8.24 -7.04 12.82
C LYS A 172 -7.72 -7.99 11.75
N LYS A 173 -7.04 -9.04 12.19
CA LYS A 173 -6.74 -10.26 11.42
C LYS A 173 -7.58 -11.39 11.99
N LEU A 174 -8.36 -12.06 11.16
CA LEU A 174 -9.22 -13.17 11.52
C LEU A 174 -8.88 -14.38 10.64
N PRO A 175 -8.94 -15.61 11.17
CA PRO A 175 -8.91 -16.79 10.32
C PRO A 175 -10.18 -16.83 9.46
N TYR A 176 -10.05 -17.32 8.23
CA TYR A 176 -11.17 -17.46 7.30
C TYR A 176 -11.03 -18.80 6.58
N THR A 177 -12.09 -19.59 6.54
CA THR A 177 -12.10 -20.83 5.76
C THR A 177 -12.58 -20.51 4.35
N THR A 178 -11.76 -20.83 3.36
CA THR A 178 -12.12 -20.66 1.95
C THR A 178 -13.30 -21.56 1.58
N PRO A 179 -14.01 -21.29 0.46
CA PRO A 179 -15.04 -22.19 -0.03
C PRO A 179 -14.51 -23.61 -0.33
N SER A 180 -13.21 -23.74 -0.61
CA SER A 180 -12.49 -25.01 -0.80
C SER A 180 -12.17 -25.76 0.50
N GLY A 181 -12.43 -25.16 1.67
CA GLY A 181 -12.17 -25.76 2.99
C GLY A 181 -10.77 -25.49 3.56
N GLU A 182 -9.93 -24.74 2.86
CA GLU A 182 -8.59 -24.37 3.32
C GLU A 182 -8.61 -23.18 4.29
N GLN A 183 -7.60 -23.08 5.15
CA GLN A 183 -7.46 -21.97 6.09
C GLN A 183 -6.73 -20.79 5.45
N GLY A 184 -7.47 -19.74 5.14
CA GLY A 184 -6.96 -18.42 4.77
C GLY A 184 -7.02 -17.41 5.92
N ASN A 185 -6.61 -16.17 5.62
CA ASN A 185 -6.70 -15.05 6.53
C ASN A 185 -7.59 -13.95 5.94
N GLN A 186 -8.37 -13.32 6.82
CA GLN A 186 -9.15 -12.12 6.54
C GLN A 186 -8.56 -10.94 7.30
N TYR A 187 -8.23 -9.87 6.59
CA TYR A 187 -7.69 -8.64 7.13
C TYR A 187 -8.70 -7.52 6.98
N GLN A 188 -9.17 -6.97 8.10
CA GLN A 188 -10.12 -5.86 8.12
C GLN A 188 -9.38 -4.54 8.31
N PHE A 189 -9.67 -3.55 7.48
CA PHE A 189 -9.08 -2.23 7.57
C PHE A 189 -10.12 -1.19 7.94
N ALA A 190 -9.80 -0.31 8.88
CA ALA A 190 -10.65 0.80 9.30
C ALA A 190 -10.03 2.14 8.94
N CYS A 191 -10.82 3.20 9.05
CA CYS A 191 -10.36 4.56 8.81
C CYS A 191 -9.92 5.22 10.12
N SER A 192 -8.80 5.94 10.09
CA SER A 192 -8.32 6.81 11.16
C SER A 192 -8.14 8.24 10.63
N PRO A 193 -8.51 9.29 11.37
CA PRO A 193 -8.19 10.67 10.98
C PRO A 193 -6.67 10.87 11.01
N GLN A 194 -6.12 11.59 10.04
CA GLN A 194 -4.71 11.97 10.07
C GLN A 194 -4.48 13.00 11.18
N SER A 195 -3.71 12.61 12.21
CA SER A 195 -3.25 13.52 13.25
C SER A 195 -1.94 14.20 12.85
N ARG A 196 -1.74 15.43 13.30
CA ARG A 196 -0.49 16.17 13.12
C ARG A 196 0.35 16.06 14.38
N LEU A 197 1.25 15.08 14.42
CA LEU A 197 2.26 14.95 15.47
C LEU A 197 3.51 15.72 15.05
N ARG A 198 4.14 16.45 15.99
CA ARG A 198 5.42 17.12 15.73
C ARG A 198 6.56 16.16 16.02
N CYS A 199 7.61 16.21 15.20
CA CYS A 199 8.73 15.32 15.41
C CYS A 199 9.53 15.67 16.68
N SER A 200 9.83 14.65 17.50
CA SER A 200 10.90 14.70 18.50
C SER A 200 12.27 14.83 17.84
N ARG A 201 13.26 15.26 18.61
CA ARG A 201 14.62 15.44 18.10
C ARG A 201 15.20 14.10 17.64
N LYS A 202 15.70 14.04 16.40
CA LYS A 202 16.33 12.87 15.76
C LYS A 202 15.43 11.63 15.64
N GLU A 203 14.12 11.76 15.83
CA GLU A 203 13.21 10.65 15.52
C GLU A 203 12.94 10.58 14.00
N PRO A 204 12.64 9.39 13.45
CA PRO A 204 12.30 9.26 12.05
C PRO A 204 10.93 9.90 11.78
N CYS A 205 10.86 10.73 10.74
CA CYS A 205 9.64 11.41 10.33
C CYS A 205 8.76 10.55 9.42
N LYS A 206 9.35 9.56 8.72
CA LYS A 206 8.64 8.65 7.83
C LYS A 206 9.34 7.30 7.79
N LEU A 207 8.55 6.23 7.70
CA LEU A 207 9.02 4.87 7.57
C LEU A 207 8.60 4.33 6.21
N PHE A 208 9.49 3.62 5.54
CA PHE A 208 9.22 2.97 4.26
C PHE A 208 9.42 1.47 4.42
N SER A 209 8.52 0.70 3.81
CA SER A 209 8.67 -0.74 3.62
C SER A 209 8.61 -0.99 2.12
N ALA A 210 9.75 -1.30 1.52
CA ALA A 210 9.86 -1.61 0.09
C ALA A 210 9.88 -3.13 -0.09
N ARG A 211 8.95 -3.65 -0.88
CA ARG A 211 8.86 -5.04 -1.27
C ARG A 211 9.17 -5.15 -2.76
N ARG A 212 10.17 -5.95 -3.13
CA ARG A 212 10.48 -6.18 -4.53
C ARG A 212 9.38 -7.05 -5.16
N ARG A 213 8.66 -6.53 -6.17
CA ARG A 213 7.60 -7.28 -6.89
C ARG A 213 8.08 -7.79 -8.24
N HIS A 214 8.84 -6.95 -8.96
CA HIS A 214 9.45 -7.29 -10.24
C HIS A 214 10.89 -6.75 -10.24
N GLU A 215 11.75 -7.20 -11.16
CA GLU A 215 13.15 -6.77 -11.25
C GLU A 215 13.36 -5.25 -11.19
N GLN A 216 12.40 -4.44 -11.65
CA GLN A 216 12.45 -2.97 -11.70
C GLN A 216 11.31 -2.28 -10.93
N ILE A 217 10.43 -3.01 -10.23
CA ILE A 217 9.31 -2.42 -9.49
C ILE A 217 9.37 -2.84 -8.03
N ASP A 218 9.48 -1.84 -7.17
CA ASP A 218 9.30 -1.96 -5.74
C ASP A 218 7.91 -1.46 -5.34
N GLU A 219 7.15 -2.31 -4.65
CA GLU A 219 5.93 -1.91 -3.97
C GLU A 219 6.31 -1.32 -2.61
N VAL A 220 6.09 0.00 -2.46
CA VAL A 220 6.56 0.73 -1.28
C VAL A 220 5.40 1.28 -0.47
N ASN A 221 5.32 0.86 0.80
CA ASN A 221 4.40 1.43 1.77
C ASN A 221 5.10 2.53 2.56
N ALA A 222 4.66 3.78 2.40
CA ALA A 222 5.22 4.95 3.08
C ALA A 222 4.31 5.43 4.20
N ASN A 223 4.80 5.38 5.45
CA ASN A 223 4.06 5.77 6.64
C ASN A 223 4.68 7.03 7.25
N THR A 224 3.94 8.15 7.21
CA THR A 224 4.37 9.39 7.89
C THR A 224 4.10 9.27 9.38
N ILE A 225 5.12 9.52 10.19
CA ILE A 225 5.07 9.40 11.66
C ILE A 225 4.80 10.75 12.31
N CYS A 226 5.50 11.78 11.84
CA CYS A 226 5.43 13.13 12.41
C CYS A 226 5.79 14.20 11.37
N GLN A 227 5.52 15.45 11.73
CA GLN A 227 5.83 16.64 10.94
C GLN A 227 7.12 17.27 11.44
N CYS A 228 8.06 17.46 10.51
CA CYS A 228 9.34 18.06 10.80
C CYS A 228 9.21 19.51 11.32
N PRO A 229 10.18 19.98 12.12
CA PRO A 229 10.23 21.37 12.56
C PRO A 229 10.44 22.32 11.38
N ARG A 230 10.27 23.63 11.61
CA ARG A 230 10.49 24.65 10.58
C ARG A 230 11.91 24.57 9.99
N GLY A 231 12.01 24.83 8.69
CA GLY A 231 13.27 24.74 7.94
C GLY A 231 13.79 23.31 7.74
N HIS A 232 12.99 22.30 8.08
CA HIS A 232 13.31 20.90 7.83
C HIS A 232 12.21 20.22 7.02
N THR A 233 12.61 19.36 6.09
CA THR A 233 11.71 18.55 5.26
C THR A 233 11.91 17.07 5.53
N CYS A 234 10.79 16.35 5.53
CA CYS A 234 10.82 14.89 5.60
C CYS A 234 10.97 14.30 4.18
N PRO A 235 11.86 13.32 3.98
CA PRO A 235 12.02 12.64 2.70
C PRO A 235 10.70 12.08 2.15
N LYS A 236 10.50 12.15 0.83
CA LYS A 236 9.33 11.61 0.15
C LYS A 236 9.58 10.22 -0.40
N HIS A 237 10.78 9.95 -0.88
CA HIS A 237 11.20 8.68 -1.44
C HIS A 237 12.25 7.98 -0.56
N HIS A 238 12.34 6.65 -0.65
CA HIS A 238 13.22 5.82 0.18
C HIS A 238 14.69 5.85 -0.27
N THR A 239 14.97 6.43 -1.44
CA THR A 239 16.33 6.66 -1.98
C THR A 239 16.83 8.09 -1.78
N GLU A 240 16.02 8.98 -1.21
CA GLU A 240 16.41 10.36 -0.95
C GLU A 240 17.46 10.47 0.16
N THR A 241 18.20 11.57 0.13
CA THR A 241 19.13 11.94 1.21
C THR A 241 18.41 12.05 2.56
N GLY A 242 19.04 11.53 3.61
CA GLY A 242 18.44 11.50 4.95
C GLY A 242 17.57 10.27 5.22
N VAL A 243 17.52 9.32 4.30
CA VAL A 243 16.94 7.99 4.51
C VAL A 243 18.04 6.99 4.83
N LEU A 244 17.86 6.24 5.92
CA LEU A 244 18.75 5.16 6.33
C LEU A 244 18.08 3.81 6.11
N ALA A 245 18.81 2.84 5.57
CA ALA A 245 18.32 1.47 5.45
C ALA A 245 18.22 0.82 6.84
N GLY A 246 17.11 0.14 7.07
CA GLY A 246 16.82 -0.64 8.27
C GLY A 246 17.02 -2.13 8.04
N ILE A 247 16.09 -2.92 8.57
CA ILE A 247 16.11 -4.39 8.56
C ILE A 247 15.68 -4.90 7.18
N THR A 248 16.31 -5.99 6.74
CA THR A 248 15.89 -6.75 5.56
C THR A 248 15.25 -8.05 6.01
N TYR A 249 13.99 -8.26 5.65
CA TYR A 249 13.23 -9.48 5.86
C TYR A 249 13.37 -10.35 4.62
N ALA A 250 14.44 -11.14 4.57
CA ALA A 250 14.84 -11.92 3.40
C ALA A 250 13.78 -12.93 2.93
N SER A 251 13.00 -13.50 3.86
CA SER A 251 11.93 -14.46 3.52
C SER A 251 10.78 -13.84 2.72
N GLU A 252 10.66 -12.51 2.70
CA GLU A 252 9.53 -11.80 2.09
C GLU A 252 9.97 -10.80 1.01
N ASP A 253 11.28 -10.72 0.72
CA ASP A 253 11.91 -9.71 -0.14
C ASP A 253 11.53 -8.27 0.25
N ILE A 254 11.46 -8.01 1.56
CA ILE A 254 11.10 -6.70 2.11
C ILE A 254 12.31 -6.06 2.78
N ARG A 255 12.52 -4.77 2.51
CA ARG A 255 13.50 -3.94 3.20
C ARG A 255 12.83 -2.71 3.81
N THR A 256 13.17 -2.41 5.06
CA THR A 256 12.69 -1.20 5.73
C THR A 256 13.67 -0.05 5.58
N TYR A 257 13.16 1.18 5.57
CA TYR A 257 13.97 2.39 5.53
C TYR A 257 13.36 3.46 6.44
N HIS A 258 14.23 4.25 7.07
CA HIS A 258 13.85 5.29 8.03
C HIS A 258 14.27 6.65 7.48
N GLY A 259 13.30 7.51 7.19
CA GLY A 259 13.52 8.89 6.76
C GLY A 259 13.58 9.83 7.96
N TYR A 260 14.60 10.67 8.01
CA TYR A 260 14.81 11.66 9.06
C TYR A 260 14.60 13.08 8.55
N CYS A 261 14.23 14.00 9.44
CA CYS A 261 14.10 15.41 9.08
C CYS A 261 15.44 15.98 8.64
N MET A 262 15.51 16.45 7.39
CA MET A 262 16.70 17.06 6.81
C MET A 262 16.49 18.58 6.68
N PRO A 263 17.54 19.40 6.87
CA PRO A 263 17.44 20.83 6.62
C PRO A 263 17.05 21.07 5.15
N GLU A 264 16.15 22.03 4.92
CA GLU A 264 15.83 22.45 3.56
C GLU A 264 17.10 23.01 2.88
N PRO A 265 17.39 22.62 1.63
CA PRO A 265 18.50 23.23 0.90
C PRO A 265 18.27 24.74 0.80
N PRO A 266 19.30 25.57 1.03
CA PRO A 266 19.17 27.02 0.91
C PRO A 266 18.75 27.40 -0.51
N PRO A 267 17.95 28.47 -0.67
CA PRO A 267 17.37 28.88 -1.96
C PRO A 267 18.43 29.21 -3.04
N ASP A 268 19.70 29.42 -2.69
CA ASP A 268 20.76 29.88 -3.59
C ASP A 268 21.52 28.77 -4.35
N ALA A 269 21.16 27.49 -4.18
CA ALA A 269 21.84 26.38 -4.87
C ALA A 269 21.45 26.23 -6.36
N TYR A 270 20.53 27.06 -6.88
CA TYR A 270 20.18 27.14 -8.31
C TYR A 270 20.73 28.41 -8.97
N ARG A 271 21.96 28.83 -8.64
CA ARG A 271 22.71 29.65 -9.60
C ARG A 271 23.18 28.74 -10.72
N PHE A 272 22.42 28.76 -11.81
CA PHE A 272 22.91 28.39 -13.13
C PHE A 272 24.29 29.04 -13.32
N VAL A 273 25.33 28.22 -13.39
CA VAL A 273 26.58 28.63 -14.02
C VAL A 273 26.29 28.65 -15.52
N GLY A 274 25.68 29.74 -15.97
CA GLY A 274 25.54 30.07 -17.38
C GLY A 274 26.80 30.80 -17.86
N ASP A 275 27.29 30.35 -19.00
CA ASP A 275 28.22 30.98 -19.96
C ASP A 275 29.48 31.68 -19.45
N LYS A 276 30.59 30.96 -19.61
CA LYS A 276 31.79 31.39 -20.34
C LYS A 276 32.23 30.14 -21.13
N ASP A 277 32.36 30.15 -22.45
CA ASP A 277 32.89 31.16 -23.37
C ASP A 277 32.16 31.18 -24.73
#